data_AF-G8YLQ7-F1
#
_entry.id   AF-G8YLQ7-F1
#
_cell.length_a   1.000
_cell.length_b   1.000
_cell.length_c   1.000
_cell.angle_alpha   90.00
_cell.angle_beta   90.00
_cell.angle_gamma   90.00
#
_symmetry.space_group_name_H-M   'P 1'
#
loop_
_entity.id
_entity.type
_entity.pdbx_description
1 polymer ?
#
loop_
_entity_poly.entity_id
_entity_poly.type
_entity_poly.pdbx_seq_one_letter_code
_entity_poly.pdbx_strand_id
1 'polypeptide(L)'
;MDIDDVYDIENVLDLEDEYYDEGYKEGQDVSVQEQYLEGMEYGYQTGMQRFLIVGYMKGLIDYWKSHLSQYEQVVSLKTLENHLNQAENVLENISMANTEDAVREYEKAVLKTKNKIRVIASICKEQWKINDIDDFVKEVGGQLQASENLDDMW
;
A
#
# COMPACT_ATOMS: atom_id res chain seq x y z
N MET A 1 -1.86 -0.70 -75.65
CA MET A 1 -2.61 -0.65 -74.38
C MET A 1 -1.68 -1.33 -73.41
N ASP A 2 -0.69 -0.57 -72.96
CA ASP A 2 0.38 -1.08 -72.11
C ASP A 2 -0.20 -1.43 -70.76
N ILE A 3 0.10 -2.65 -70.33
CA ILE A 3 -0.33 -3.24 -69.07
C ILE A 3 0.62 -2.71 -67.99
N ASP A 4 0.62 -1.39 -67.81
CA ASP A 4 1.30 -0.67 -66.72
C ASP A 4 0.42 -0.60 -65.46
N ASP A 5 -0.70 -1.31 -65.49
CA ASP A 5 -1.63 -1.52 -64.39
C ASP A 5 -1.37 -2.88 -63.72
N VAL A 6 -0.10 -3.33 -63.72
CA VAL A 6 0.39 -4.25 -62.69
C VAL A 6 0.43 -3.42 -61.42
N TYR A 7 -0.77 -3.24 -60.86
CA TYR A 7 -1.00 -2.72 -59.53
C TYR A 7 0.14 -3.19 -58.63
N ASP A 8 0.61 -2.23 -57.87
CA ASP A 8 1.44 -2.21 -56.68
C ASP A 8 1.29 -3.43 -55.73
N ILE A 9 1.42 -4.65 -56.25
CA ILE A 9 1.23 -5.92 -55.53
C ILE A 9 2.36 -6.09 -54.51
N GLU A 10 3.54 -5.51 -54.77
CA GLU A 10 4.63 -5.43 -53.80
C GLU A 10 4.24 -4.57 -52.58
N ASN A 11 3.68 -3.36 -52.77
CA ASN A 11 3.17 -2.57 -51.63
C ASN A 11 1.95 -3.22 -50.94
N VAL A 12 1.13 -4.01 -51.64
CA VAL A 12 0.03 -4.78 -51.02
C VAL A 12 0.55 -5.99 -50.23
N LEU A 13 1.68 -6.57 -50.63
CA LEU A 13 2.34 -7.69 -49.95
C LEU A 13 3.03 -7.24 -48.65
N ASP A 14 3.62 -6.04 -48.63
CA ASP A 14 4.29 -5.49 -47.44
C ASP A 14 3.31 -4.79 -46.46
N LEU A 15 2.06 -4.54 -46.89
CA LEU A 15 1.03 -3.84 -46.13
C LEU A 15 0.68 -4.56 -44.80
N GLU A 16 0.62 -5.89 -44.81
CA GLU A 16 0.31 -6.69 -43.62
C GLU A 16 1.41 -6.56 -42.56
N ASP A 17 2.67 -6.63 -42.98
CA ASP A 17 3.83 -6.46 -42.09
C ASP A 17 3.90 -5.03 -41.55
N GLU A 18 3.59 -4.01 -42.36
CA GLU A 18 3.49 -2.62 -41.92
C GLU A 18 2.39 -2.41 -40.86
N TYR A 19 1.18 -2.93 -41.08
CA TYR A 19 0.09 -2.83 -40.10
C TYR A 19 0.34 -3.68 -38.85
N TYR A 20 1.04 -4.80 -38.97
CA TYR A 20 1.47 -5.59 -37.82
C TYR A 20 2.45 -4.81 -36.95
N ASP A 21 3.48 -4.21 -37.56
CA ASP A 21 4.47 -3.37 -36.86
C ASP A 21 3.83 -2.12 -36.25
N GLU A 22 2.86 -1.51 -36.93
CA GLU A 22 2.09 -0.38 -36.43
C GLU A 22 1.24 -0.79 -35.22
N GLY A 23 0.47 -1.88 -35.33
CA GLY A 23 -0.35 -2.38 -34.23
C GLY A 23 0.47 -2.87 -33.04
N TYR A 24 1.65 -3.47 -33.26
CA TYR A 24 2.57 -3.86 -32.19
C TYR A 24 3.12 -2.65 -31.44
N LYS A 25 3.55 -1.61 -32.17
CA LYS A 25 4.03 -0.36 -31.56
C LYS A 25 2.91 0.37 -30.82
N GLU A 26 1.74 0.48 -31.43
CA GLU A 26 0.56 1.09 -30.80
C GLU A 26 0.18 0.34 -29.52
N GLY A 27 0.12 -0.99 -29.57
CA GLY A 27 -0.15 -1.81 -28.40
C GLY A 27 0.90 -1.65 -27.30
N GLN A 28 2.19 -1.56 -27.66
CA GLN A 28 3.26 -1.31 -26.70
C GLN A 28 3.14 0.09 -26.07
N ASP A 29 2.88 1.12 -26.87
CA ASP A 29 2.76 2.50 -26.39
C ASP A 29 1.56 2.68 -25.46
N VAL A 30 0.41 2.10 -25.83
CA VAL A 30 -0.80 2.08 -24.98
C VAL A 30 -0.53 1.31 -23.69
N SER A 31 0.05 0.11 -23.79
CA SER A 31 0.35 -0.73 -22.61
C SER A 31 1.28 -0.02 -21.63
N VAL A 32 2.34 0.65 -22.11
CA VAL A 32 3.26 1.41 -21.25
C VAL A 32 2.53 2.55 -20.52
N GLN A 33 1.61 3.24 -21.21
CA GLN A 33 0.83 4.31 -20.59
C GLN A 33 -0.14 3.76 -19.54
N GLU A 34 -0.87 2.68 -19.85
CA GLU A 34 -1.82 2.05 -18.94
C GLU A 34 -1.12 1.49 -17.70
N GLN A 35 -0.02 0.76 -17.87
CA GLN A 35 0.80 0.23 -16.77
C GLN A 35 1.33 1.35 -15.87
N TYR A 36 1.73 2.48 -16.45
CA TYR A 36 2.18 3.64 -15.68
C TYR A 36 1.04 4.23 -14.83
N LEU A 37 -0.15 4.39 -15.42
CA LEU A 37 -1.33 4.90 -14.71
C LEU A 37 -1.77 3.94 -13.59
N GLU A 38 -1.84 2.65 -13.89
CA GLU A 38 -2.19 1.61 -12.91
C GLU A 38 -1.19 1.57 -11.75
N GLY A 39 0.11 1.62 -12.05
CA GLY A 39 1.15 1.67 -11.03
C GLY A 39 1.04 2.88 -10.10
N MET A 40 0.66 4.05 -10.65
CA MET A 40 0.38 5.23 -9.84
C MET A 40 -0.85 5.04 -8.95
N GLU A 41 -1.96 4.55 -9.51
CA GLU A 41 -3.21 4.31 -8.77
C GLU A 41 -3.00 3.31 -7.64
N TYR A 42 -2.31 2.21 -7.92
CA TYR A 42 -1.92 1.21 -6.94
C TYR A 42 -1.06 1.83 -5.82
N GLY A 43 -0.10 2.69 -6.19
CA GLY A 43 0.72 3.41 -5.22
C GLY A 43 -0.10 4.30 -4.29
N TYR A 44 -1.07 5.03 -4.82
CA TYR A 44 -1.99 5.86 -4.03
C TYR A 44 -2.86 5.03 -3.09
N GLN A 45 -3.48 3.97 -3.60
CA GLN A 45 -4.30 3.06 -2.79
C GLN A 45 -3.48 2.46 -1.64
N THR A 46 -2.29 1.94 -1.95
CA THR A 46 -1.36 1.37 -0.97
C THR A 46 -0.96 2.40 0.07
N GLY A 47 -0.63 3.62 -0.35
CA GLY A 47 -0.29 4.72 0.55
C GLY A 47 -1.42 5.06 1.52
N MET A 48 -2.66 5.17 1.02
CA MET A 48 -3.84 5.43 1.85
C MET A 48 -4.10 4.32 2.87
N GLN A 49 -4.02 3.05 2.45
CA GLN A 49 -4.17 1.90 3.35
C GLN A 49 -3.13 1.91 4.47
N ARG A 50 -1.86 2.19 4.13
CA ARG A 50 -0.79 2.31 5.11
C ARG A 50 -1.02 3.45 6.09
N PHE A 51 -1.46 4.60 5.58
CA PHE A 51 -1.79 5.76 6.41
C PHE A 51 -2.93 5.47 7.39
N LEU A 52 -3.98 4.75 6.95
CA LEU A 52 -5.09 4.34 7.80
C LEU A 52 -4.63 3.49 8.99
N ILE A 53 -3.72 2.53 8.77
CA ILE A 53 -3.15 1.69 9.83
C ILE A 53 -2.41 2.54 10.87
N VAL A 54 -1.58 3.49 10.41
CA VAL A 54 -0.84 4.40 11.31
C VAL A 54 -1.80 5.31 12.08
N GLY A 55 -2.82 5.86 11.41
CA GLY A 55 -3.84 6.70 12.02
C GLY A 55 -4.62 5.97 13.12
N TYR A 56 -4.99 4.72 12.88
CA TYR A 56 -5.66 3.89 13.89
C TYR A 56 -4.77 3.65 15.12
N MET A 57 -3.50 3.28 14.90
CA MET A 57 -2.53 3.10 16.00
C MET A 57 -2.33 4.38 16.80
N LYS A 58 -2.23 5.54 16.14
CA LYS A 58 -2.12 6.85 16.78
C LYS A 58 -3.37 7.16 17.60
N GLY A 59 -4.57 6.90 17.07
CA GLY A 59 -5.83 7.09 17.79
C GLY A 59 -5.92 6.28 19.08
N LEU A 60 -5.44 5.03 19.08
CA LEU A 60 -5.36 4.22 20.30
C LEU A 60 -4.41 4.82 21.33
N ILE A 61 -3.22 5.26 20.90
CA ILE A 61 -2.24 5.90 21.78
C ILE A 61 -2.83 7.17 22.40
N ASP A 62 -3.46 8.03 21.59
CA ASP A 62 -4.08 9.27 22.06
C ASP A 62 -5.26 9.01 23.01
N TYR A 63 -6.04 7.95 22.75
CA TYR A 63 -7.07 7.49 23.68
C TYR A 63 -6.46 7.13 25.04
N TRP A 64 -5.41 6.32 25.09
CA TRP A 64 -4.80 5.94 26.37
C TRP A 64 -4.16 7.12 27.09
N LYS A 65 -3.52 8.03 26.36
CA LYS A 65 -2.95 9.27 26.91
C LYS A 65 -4.01 10.18 27.53
N SER A 66 -5.17 10.30 26.90
CA SER A 66 -6.28 11.12 27.42
C SER A 66 -7.00 10.50 28.63
N HIS A 67 -6.81 9.20 28.87
CA HIS A 67 -7.49 8.44 29.92
C HIS A 67 -6.54 7.83 30.97
N LEU A 68 -5.32 8.37 31.13
CA LEU A 68 -4.30 7.83 32.05
C LEU A 68 -4.83 7.55 33.46
N SER A 69 -5.63 8.47 34.03
CA SER A 69 -6.16 8.34 35.39
C SER A 69 -7.04 7.10 35.59
N GLN A 70 -7.63 6.53 34.53
CA GLN A 70 -8.42 5.30 34.61
C GLN A 70 -7.56 4.07 34.96
N TYR A 71 -6.26 4.13 34.70
CA TYR A 71 -5.35 3.00 34.83
C TYR A 71 -4.46 3.06 36.08
N GLU A 72 -4.58 4.10 36.92
CA GLU A 72 -3.77 4.29 38.14
C GLU A 72 -3.80 3.08 39.10
N GLN A 73 -4.95 2.42 39.18
CA GLN A 73 -5.16 1.25 40.06
C GLN A 73 -4.61 -0.06 39.44
N VAL A 74 -4.28 -0.05 38.15
CA VAL A 74 -3.87 -1.25 37.40
C VAL A 74 -2.37 -1.22 37.09
N VAL A 75 -1.83 -0.05 36.76
CA VAL A 75 -0.44 0.14 36.38
C VAL A 75 0.05 1.51 36.84
N SER A 76 1.34 1.61 37.19
CA SER A 76 1.98 2.90 37.44
C SER A 76 1.89 3.79 36.19
N LEU A 77 1.36 5.01 36.36
CA LEU A 77 1.20 5.97 35.26
C LEU A 77 2.51 6.24 34.53
N LYS A 78 3.62 6.37 35.25
CA LYS A 78 4.95 6.60 34.66
C LYS A 78 5.35 5.46 33.71
N THR A 79 5.02 4.22 34.07
CA THR A 79 5.29 3.05 33.21
C THR A 79 4.42 3.10 31.95
N LEU A 80 3.13 3.38 32.10
CA LEU A 80 2.20 3.49 30.98
C LEU A 80 2.59 4.63 30.02
N GLU A 81 2.88 5.82 30.54
CA GLU A 81 3.37 6.97 29.77
C GLU A 81 4.65 6.64 29.00
N ASN A 82 5.62 5.96 29.62
CA ASN A 82 6.83 5.54 28.94
C ASN A 82 6.53 4.62 27.75
N HIS A 83 5.62 3.66 27.91
CA HIS A 83 5.21 2.78 26.81
C HIS A 83 4.50 3.54 25.69
N LEU A 84 3.60 4.46 26.04
CA LEU A 84 2.86 5.29 25.08
C LEU A 84 3.79 6.21 24.29
N ASN A 85 4.73 6.89 24.96
CA ASN A 85 5.70 7.77 24.31
C ASN A 85 6.66 7.00 23.40
N GLN A 86 7.06 5.78 23.78
CA GLN A 86 7.85 4.91 22.91
C GLN A 86 7.08 4.49 21.66
N ALA A 87 5.79 4.19 21.78
CA ALA A 87 4.96 3.81 20.65
C ALA A 87 4.73 4.99 19.70
N GLU A 88 4.42 6.16 20.26
CA GLU A 88 4.23 7.39 19.49
C GLU A 88 5.48 7.81 18.73
N ASN A 89 6.65 7.80 19.39
CA ASN A 89 7.91 8.18 18.75
C ASN A 89 8.23 7.30 17.53
N VAL A 90 7.88 6.00 17.58
CA VAL A 90 8.07 5.11 16.42
C VAL A 90 7.17 5.51 15.26
N LEU A 91 5.93 5.94 15.52
CA LEU A 91 5.00 6.37 14.47
C LEU A 91 5.38 7.72 13.86
N GLU A 92 5.84 8.68 14.67
CA GLU A 92 6.21 10.03 14.22
C GLU A 92 7.44 10.03 13.29
N ASN A 93 8.28 9.00 13.39
CA ASN A 93 9.48 8.85 12.56
C ASN A 93 9.24 8.03 11.29
N ILE A 94 7.99 7.70 10.94
CA ILE A 94 7.69 7.03 9.67
C ILE A 94 7.87 8.02 8.53
N SER A 95 8.75 7.67 7.59
CA SER A 95 8.95 8.43 6.36
C SER A 95 7.72 8.33 5.45
N MET A 96 7.32 9.47 4.87
CA MET A 96 6.26 9.56 3.84
C MET A 96 6.81 9.54 2.42
N ALA A 97 8.09 9.18 2.25
CA ALA A 97 8.70 9.07 0.93
C ALA A 97 8.18 7.83 0.18
N ASN A 98 8.07 7.93 -1.14
CA ASN A 98 7.73 6.81 -2.01
C ASN A 98 9.01 6.10 -2.50
N THR A 99 9.75 5.47 -1.58
CA THR A 99 10.96 4.70 -1.87
C THR A 99 10.90 3.31 -1.23
N GLU A 100 11.60 2.33 -1.79
CA GLU A 100 11.67 0.98 -1.22
C GLU A 100 12.18 0.98 0.23
N ASP A 101 13.15 1.85 0.54
CA ASP A 101 13.65 2.01 1.90
C ASP A 101 12.57 2.51 2.86
N ALA A 102 11.77 3.50 2.45
CA ALA A 102 10.67 4.00 3.25
C ALA A 102 9.61 2.93 3.50
N VAL A 103 9.34 2.05 2.53
CA VAL A 103 8.45 0.89 2.71
C VAL A 103 8.99 -0.06 3.77
N ARG A 104 10.28 -0.42 3.69
CA ARG A 104 10.92 -1.31 4.67
C ARG A 104 10.92 -0.72 6.08
N GLU A 105 11.14 0.59 6.21
CA GLU A 105 11.10 1.28 7.48
C GLU A 105 9.67 1.34 8.05
N TYR A 106 8.68 1.62 7.20
CA TYR A 106 7.27 1.59 7.55
C TYR A 106 6.86 0.23 8.15
N GLU A 107 7.16 -0.88 7.46
CA GLU A 107 6.77 -2.22 7.93
C GLU A 107 7.38 -2.55 9.30
N LYS A 108 8.65 -2.20 9.49
CA LYS A 108 9.34 -2.35 10.78
C LYS A 108 8.71 -1.48 11.87
N ALA A 109 8.37 -0.22 11.55
CA ALA A 109 7.76 0.71 12.49
C ALA A 109 6.35 0.25 12.91
N VAL A 110 5.52 -0.21 11.97
CA VAL A 110 4.19 -0.76 12.22
C VAL A 110 4.27 -2.01 13.10
N LEU A 111 5.16 -2.96 12.77
CA LEU A 111 5.34 -4.16 13.58
C LEU A 111 5.79 -3.84 15.02
N LYS A 112 6.74 -2.91 15.17
CA LYS A 112 7.25 -2.47 16.47
C LYS A 112 6.16 -1.77 17.29
N THR A 113 5.39 -0.89 16.66
CA THR A 113 4.28 -0.16 17.31
C THR A 113 3.17 -1.12 17.71
N LYS A 114 2.77 -2.02 16.83
CA LYS A 114 1.79 -3.08 17.11
C LYS A 114 2.18 -3.91 18.34
N ASN A 115 3.45 -4.32 18.43
CA ASN A 115 3.94 -5.05 19.61
C ASN A 115 3.89 -4.20 20.88
N LYS A 116 4.15 -2.89 20.80
CA LYS A 116 4.00 -1.99 21.95
C LYS A 116 2.53 -1.81 22.35
N ILE A 117 1.63 -1.66 21.38
CA ILE A 117 0.18 -1.58 21.59
C ILE A 117 -0.32 -2.85 22.29
N ARG A 118 0.16 -4.04 21.90
CA ARG A 118 -0.17 -5.29 22.61
C ARG A 118 0.28 -5.28 24.08
N VAL A 119 1.48 -4.76 24.35
CA VAL A 119 1.96 -4.60 25.73
C VAL A 119 1.08 -3.61 26.50
N ILE A 120 0.75 -2.46 25.91
CA ILE A 120 -0.11 -1.43 26.52
C ILE A 120 -1.50 -1.99 26.82
N ALA A 121 -2.15 -2.61 25.84
CA ALA A 121 -3.45 -3.26 26.01
C ALA A 121 -3.40 -4.35 27.09
N SER A 122 -2.29 -5.08 27.21
CA SER A 122 -2.11 -6.09 28.27
C SER A 122 -2.05 -5.47 29.66
N ILE A 123 -1.23 -4.43 29.86
CA ILE A 123 -1.10 -3.74 31.16
C ILE A 123 -2.37 -2.96 31.53
N CYS A 124 -3.13 -2.48 30.55
CA CYS A 124 -4.40 -1.78 30.74
C CYS A 124 -5.61 -2.72 30.88
N LYS A 125 -5.44 -4.03 30.68
CA LYS A 125 -6.52 -5.05 30.64
C LYS A 125 -7.58 -4.78 29.56
N GLU A 126 -7.15 -4.28 28.40
CA GLU A 126 -7.98 -3.94 27.24
C GLU A 126 -7.58 -4.76 25.99
N GLN A 127 -7.33 -6.06 26.16
CA GLN A 127 -6.87 -6.95 25.08
C GLN A 127 -7.84 -7.02 23.90
N TRP A 128 -9.12 -6.70 24.10
CA TRP A 128 -10.11 -6.66 23.01
C TRP A 128 -9.73 -5.66 21.90
N LYS A 129 -9.08 -4.54 22.24
CA LYS A 129 -8.56 -3.56 21.26
C LYS A 129 -7.46 -4.14 20.35
N ILE A 130 -6.84 -5.26 20.74
CA ILE A 130 -5.84 -5.97 19.90
C ILE A 130 -6.54 -6.75 18.78
N ASN A 131 -7.72 -7.31 19.05
CA ASN A 131 -8.47 -8.03 18.03
C ASN A 131 -8.95 -7.05 16.95
N ASP A 132 -9.46 -5.89 17.38
CA ASP A 132 -9.91 -4.84 16.47
C ASP A 132 -8.79 -4.35 15.54
N ILE A 133 -7.55 -4.17 16.04
CA ILE A 133 -6.43 -3.77 15.18
C ILE A 133 -6.00 -4.89 14.23
N ASP A 134 -6.02 -6.15 14.67
CA ASP A 134 -5.65 -7.28 13.82
C ASP A 134 -6.66 -7.48 12.70
N ASP A 135 -7.95 -7.26 12.96
CA ASP A 135 -9.01 -7.32 11.97
C ASP A 135 -8.99 -6.10 11.03
N PHE A 136 -8.75 -4.89 11.56
CA PHE A 136 -8.56 -3.70 10.73
C PHE A 136 -7.37 -3.83 9.77
N VAL A 137 -6.23 -4.34 10.25
CA VAL A 137 -5.06 -4.57 9.39
C VAL A 137 -5.34 -5.63 8.31
N LYS A 138 -6.15 -6.65 8.60
CA LYS A 138 -6.57 -7.64 7.60
C LYS A 138 -7.57 -7.06 6.59
N GLU A 139 -8.52 -6.26 7.04
CA GLU A 139 -9.53 -5.63 6.17
C GLU A 139 -8.87 -4.62 5.22
N VAL A 140 -8.03 -3.75 5.77
CA VAL A 140 -7.33 -2.69 5.01
C VAL A 140 -6.17 -3.26 4.18
N GLY A 141 -5.46 -4.27 4.68
CA GLY A 141 -4.34 -4.90 3.98
C GLY A 141 -4.71 -6.06 3.05
N GLY A 142 -5.92 -6.62 3.19
CA GLY A 142 -6.35 -7.86 2.52
C GLY A 142 -7.26 -7.68 1.30
N GLN A 143 -7.52 -6.45 0.85
CA GLN A 143 -8.21 -6.19 -0.42
C GLN A 143 -7.28 -5.66 -1.53
N LEU A 144 -5.97 -5.85 -1.41
CA LEU A 144 -5.05 -5.80 -2.54
C LEU A 144 -4.72 -7.23 -2.99
N GLN A 145 -5.74 -7.95 -3.47
CA GLN A 145 -5.46 -8.76 -4.65
C GLN A 145 -5.34 -7.77 -5.80
N ALA A 146 -4.12 -7.25 -6.01
CA ALA A 146 -3.71 -7.02 -7.38
C ALA A 146 -4.02 -8.32 -8.11
N SER A 147 -4.69 -8.25 -9.26
CA SER A 147 -4.85 -9.42 -10.12
C SER A 147 -3.50 -10.14 -10.21
N GLU A 148 -3.37 -11.30 -9.56
CA GLU A 148 -2.16 -12.14 -9.66
C GLU A 148 -2.12 -12.84 -11.03
N ASN A 149 -3.15 -12.68 -11.86
CA ASN A 149 -3.14 -13.12 -13.23
C ASN A 149 -2.43 -12.09 -14.11
N LEU A 150 -1.12 -12.28 -14.21
CA LEU A 150 -0.34 -11.84 -15.38
C LEU A 150 -0.94 -12.36 -16.70
N ASP A 151 -1.75 -13.42 -16.65
CA ASP A 151 -2.45 -14.01 -17.79
C ASP A 151 -3.71 -13.23 -18.23
N ASP A 152 -4.18 -12.25 -17.46
CA ASP A 152 -5.30 -11.37 -17.84
C ASP A 152 -4.83 -10.04 -18.47
N MET A 153 -3.50 -9.87 -18.67
CA MET A 153 -2.88 -8.66 -19.26
C MET A 153 -2.33 -8.86 -20.69
N TRP A 154 -2.66 -9.97 -21.36
CA TRP A 154 -2.28 -10.26 -22.75
C TRP A 154 -3.50 -10.63 -23.60
#